data_AF-A0A2T2X6E8-F1
#
_entry.id   AF-A0A2T2X6E8-F1
#
_cell.length_a   1.000
_cell.length_b   1.000
_cell.length_c   1.000
_cell.angle_alpha   90.00
_cell.angle_beta   90.00
_cell.angle_gamma   90.00
#
_symmetry.space_group_name_H-M   'P 1'
#
loop_
_entity.id
_entity.type
_entity.pdbx_description
1 polymer ?
#
loop_
_entity_poly.entity_id
_entity_poly.type
_entity_poly.pdbx_seq_one_letter_code
_entity_poly.pdbx_strand_id
1 'polypeptide(L)'
;MDIVLVSVDRSNPDVVIANTSVDLLHCRVTIPKAALKALGYTAFRPKIIRPVIDAVIMRQIARHDGKLPLGGIVLDENDLEGLPRYEN
;
A
#
# COMPACT_ATOMS: atom_id res chain seq x y z
N MET A 1 3.50 17.67 -2.49
CA MET A 1 2.27 17.34 -1.73
C MET A 1 1.70 16.12 -2.40
N ASP A 2 2.01 14.94 -1.88
CA ASP A 2 1.66 13.67 -2.53
C ASP A 2 0.20 13.33 -2.25
N ILE A 3 -0.59 13.20 -3.31
CA ILE A 3 -2.00 12.86 -3.23
C ILE A 3 -2.11 11.34 -3.17
N VAL A 4 -2.51 10.81 -2.01
CA VAL A 4 -2.80 9.39 -1.81
C VAL A 4 -4.31 9.19 -2.00
N LEU A 5 -4.75 8.77 -3.19
CA LEU A 5 -6.14 8.44 -3.51
C LEU A 5 -6.37 6.93 -3.33
N VAL A 6 -6.78 6.51 -2.14
CA VAL A 6 -7.10 5.11 -1.90
C VAL A 6 -8.46 4.77 -2.53
N SER A 7 -8.47 3.91 -3.55
CA SER A 7 -9.67 3.47 -4.26
C SER A 7 -9.84 1.96 -4.13
N VAL A 8 -10.80 1.51 -3.31
CA VAL A 8 -11.06 0.06 -3.13
C VAL A 8 -11.63 -0.53 -4.43
N ASP A 9 -10.94 -1.51 -5.00
CA ASP A 9 -11.44 -2.26 -6.15
C ASP A 9 -12.58 -3.18 -5.72
N ARG A 10 -13.73 -3.06 -6.40
CA ARG A 10 -14.92 -3.87 -6.12
C ARG A 10 -14.96 -5.17 -6.92
N SER A 11 -14.06 -5.36 -7.89
CA SER A 11 -14.02 -6.55 -8.75
C SER A 11 -13.34 -7.76 -8.10
N ASN A 12 -12.46 -7.53 -7.12
CA ASN A 12 -11.86 -8.58 -6.29
C ASN A 12 -12.00 -8.21 -4.80
N PRO A 13 -12.90 -8.88 -4.04
CA PRO A 13 -13.20 -8.52 -2.68
C PRO A 13 -12.09 -8.84 -1.69
N ASP A 14 -11.06 -9.61 -2.06
CA ASP A 14 -9.99 -10.03 -1.16
C ASP A 14 -8.77 -9.09 -1.17
N VAL A 15 -8.78 -8.08 -2.05
CA VAL A 15 -7.70 -7.10 -2.17
C VAL A 15 -8.18 -5.69 -1.88
N VAL A 16 -7.24 -4.85 -1.49
CA VAL A 16 -7.39 -3.39 -1.41
C VAL A 16 -6.49 -2.79 -2.47
N ILE A 17 -7.05 -1.90 -3.27
CA ILE A 17 -6.28 -1.10 -4.23
C ILE A 17 -6.15 0.32 -3.69
N ALA A 18 -4.96 0.91 -3.83
CA ALA A 18 -4.71 2.30 -3.55
C ALA A 18 -4.02 2.93 -4.75
N ASN A 19 -4.54 4.04 -5.26
CA ASN A 19 -3.90 4.79 -6.33
C ASN A 19 -3.17 5.98 -5.70
N THR A 20 -1.85 5.96 -5.71
CA THR A 20 -1.04 7.03 -5.14
C THR A 20 -0.44 7.88 -6.26
N SER A 21 -0.29 9.17 -6.01
CA SER A 21 0.46 10.08 -6.88
C SER A 21 1.64 10.61 -6.08
N VAL A 22 2.83 10.07 -6.34
CA VAL A 22 4.12 10.51 -5.77
C VAL A 22 4.90 11.15 -6.90
N ASP A 23 5.39 12.38 -6.74
CA ASP A 23 6.12 13.12 -7.79
C ASP A 23 5.40 13.19 -9.16
N LEU A 24 4.07 13.32 -9.16
CA LEU A 24 3.18 13.29 -10.35
C LEU A 24 3.09 11.93 -11.08
N LEU A 25 3.75 10.89 -10.54
CA LEU A 25 3.65 9.52 -11.06
C LEU A 25 2.53 8.78 -10.34
N HIS A 26 1.56 8.31 -11.14
CA HIS A 26 0.48 7.48 -10.64
C HIS A 26 1.00 6.06 -10.42
N CYS A 27 0.92 5.58 -9.17
CA CYS A 27 1.30 4.24 -8.77
C CYS A 27 0.10 3.52 -8.15
N ARG A 28 -0.27 2.37 -8.72
CA ARG A 28 -1.28 1.50 -8.15
C ARG A 28 -0.63 0.57 -7.14
N VAL A 29 -1.08 0.58 -5.89
CA VAL A 29 -0.66 -0.38 -4.85
C VAL A 29 -1.79 -1.37 -4.60
N THR A 30 -1.52 -2.66 -4.79
CA THR A 30 -2.44 -3.76 -4.55
C THR A 30 -2.01 -4.51 -3.30
N ILE A 31 -2.91 -4.63 -2.33
CA ILE A 31 -2.63 -5.20 -1.02
C ILE A 31 -3.67 -6.27 -0.67
N PRO A 32 -3.29 -7.52 -0.39
CA PRO A 32 -4.19 -8.54 0.14
C PRO A 32 -4.79 -8.11 1.48
N LYS A 33 -6.10 -8.35 1.68
CA LYS A 33 -6.73 -8.10 3.00
C LYS A 33 -6.14 -9.00 4.08
N ALA A 34 -5.68 -10.20 3.74
CA ALA A 34 -4.99 -11.10 4.66
C ALA A 34 -3.68 -10.48 5.19
N ALA A 35 -2.87 -9.89 4.31
CA ALA A 35 -1.69 -9.11 4.68
C ALA A 35 -2.02 -7.95 5.64
N LEU A 36 -3.07 -7.16 5.34
CA LEU A 36 -3.50 -6.07 6.22
C LEU A 36 -3.98 -6.59 7.58
N LYS A 37 -4.72 -7.70 7.62
CA LYS A 37 -5.15 -8.35 8.87
C LYS A 37 -3.96 -8.86 9.68
N ALA A 38 -2.94 -9.43 9.05
CA ALA A 38 -1.71 -9.88 9.73
C ALA A 38 -0.94 -8.70 10.38
N LEU A 39 -1.06 -7.50 9.82
CA LEU A 39 -0.54 -6.26 10.38
C LEU A 39 -1.49 -5.61 11.43
N GLY A 40 -2.61 -6.25 11.77
CA GLY A 40 -3.58 -5.75 12.76
C GLY A 40 -4.69 -4.86 12.20
N TYR A 41 -4.72 -4.59 10.89
CA TYR A 41 -5.74 -3.76 10.26
C TYR A 41 -7.02 -4.56 10.00
N THR A 42 -8.06 -4.28 10.76
CA THR A 42 -9.39 -4.90 10.59
C THR A 42 -10.34 -4.05 9.74
N ALA A 43 -10.05 -2.75 9.60
CA ALA A 43 -10.79 -1.81 8.78
C ALA A 43 -9.95 -1.27 7.62
N PHE A 44 -10.40 -1.49 6.38
CA PHE A 44 -9.67 -1.15 5.15
C PHE A 44 -10.03 0.23 4.62
N ARG A 45 -10.05 1.24 5.51
CA ARG A 45 -10.39 2.62 5.13
C ARG A 45 -9.11 3.38 4.76
N PRO A 46 -9.16 4.27 3.75
CA PRO A 46 -8.01 5.07 3.30
C PRO A 46 -7.17 5.68 4.43
N LYS A 47 -7.82 6.35 5.38
CA LYS A 47 -7.14 7.03 6.51
C LYS A 47 -6.42 6.07 7.45
N ILE A 48 -6.92 4.84 7.57
CA ILE A 48 -6.40 3.85 8.52
C ILE A 48 -5.19 3.15 7.91
N ILE A 49 -5.29 2.70 6.66
CA ILE A 49 -4.25 1.89 6.00
C ILE A 49 -3.14 2.72 5.33
N ARG A 50 -3.26 4.06 5.33
CA ARG A 50 -2.27 4.98 4.76
C ARG A 50 -0.83 4.71 5.23
N PRO A 51 -0.55 4.46 6.53
CA PRO A 51 0.81 4.19 6.98
C PRO A 51 1.45 2.98 6.29
N VAL A 52 0.69 1.91 6.05
CA VAL A 52 1.17 0.72 5.31
C VAL A 52 1.46 1.07 3.86
N ILE A 53 0.57 1.83 3.20
CA ILE A 53 0.76 2.24 1.81
C ILE A 53 2.04 3.08 1.66
N ASP A 54 2.22 4.08 2.52
CA ASP A 54 3.38 4.96 2.49
C ASP A 54 4.68 4.16 2.76
N ALA A 55 4.66 3.24 3.72
CA ALA A 55 5.80 2.36 4.01
C ALA A 55 6.16 1.43 2.83
N VAL A 56 5.15 0.88 2.15
CA VAL A 56 5.35 0.02 0.97
C VAL A 56 5.97 0.82 -0.18
N ILE A 57 5.50 2.05 -0.42
CA ILE A 57 6.07 2.94 -1.44
C ILE A 57 7.53 3.26 -1.12
N MET A 58 7.82 3.68 0.11
CA MET A 58 9.18 4.02 0.53
C MET A 58 10.14 2.82 0.44
N ARG A 59 9.66 1.62 0.79
CA ARG A 59 10.43 0.39 0.60
C ARG A 59 10.77 0.14 -0.87
N GLN A 60 9.82 0.33 -1.77
CA GLN A 60 10.06 0.13 -3.20
C GLN A 60 11.03 1.17 -3.75
N ILE A 61 10.89 2.44 -3.36
CA ILE A 61 11.86 3.49 -3.68
C ILE A 61 13.26 3.11 -3.20
N ALA A 62 13.40 2.60 -1.98
CA ALA A 62 14.68 2.16 -1.43
C ALA A 62 15.27 0.94 -2.18
N ARG A 63 14.43 -0.01 -2.61
CA ARG A 63 14.83 -1.18 -3.41
C ARG A 63 15.25 -0.82 -4.84
N HIS A 64 14.82 0.33 -5.35
CA HIS A 64 15.00 0.75 -6.75
C HIS A 64 15.80 2.06 -6.86
N ASP A 65 16.84 2.24 -6.03
CA ASP A 65 17.79 3.36 -6.09
C ASP A 65 17.13 4.76 -6.11
N GLY A 66 16.10 4.93 -5.26
CA GLY A 66 15.39 6.20 -5.13
C GLY A 66 14.28 6.41 -6.17
N LYS A 67 13.91 5.38 -6.96
CA LYS A 67 12.88 5.49 -7.99
C LYS A 67 11.69 4.59 -7.70
N LEU A 68 10.50 5.07 -8.07
CA LEU A 68 9.29 4.26 -8.02
C LEU A 68 9.14 3.48 -9.34
N PRO A 69 9.03 2.14 -9.32
CA PRO A 69 8.89 1.35 -10.54
C PRO A 69 7.56 1.64 -11.26
N LEU A 70 7.64 1.70 -12.60
CA LEU A 70 6.47 1.82 -13.47
C LEU A 70 5.72 0.48 -13.52
N GLY A 71 4.41 0.49 -13.28
CA GLY A 71 3.56 -0.72 -13.31
C GLY A 71 2.76 -0.99 -12.03
N GLY A 72 3.00 -0.22 -10.98
CA GLY A 72 2.36 -0.40 -9.68
C GLY A 72 3.11 -1.40 -8.79
N ILE A 73 2.66 -1.48 -7.53
CA ILE A 73 3.25 -2.31 -6.48
C ILE A 73 2.22 -3.35 -6.08
N VAL A 74 2.64 -4.61 -5.95
CA VAL A 74 1.84 -5.67 -5.34
C VAL A 74 2.53 -6.07 -4.04
N LEU A 75 1.83 -5.94 -2.92
CA LEU A 75 2.32 -6.40 -1.62
C LEU A 75 2.03 -7.90 -1.46
N ASP A 76 3.05 -8.68 -1.14
CA ASP A 76 2.91 -10.09 -0.78
C ASP A 76 2.83 -10.27 0.76
N GLU A 77 2.26 -11.37 1.23
CA GLU A 77 2.24 -11.74 2.65
C GLU A 77 3.64 -11.99 3.22
N ASN A 78 4.63 -12.25 2.37
CA ASN A 78 6.03 -12.38 2.77
C ASN A 78 6.74 -11.02 2.93
N ASP A 79 6.17 -9.93 2.41
CA ASP A 79 6.77 -8.58 2.47
C ASP A 79 6.32 -7.79 3.71
N LEU A 80 5.76 -8.44 4.74
CA LEU A 80 5.14 -7.77 5.89
C LEU A 80 6.13 -7.31 6.97
N GLU A 81 7.33 -7.89 7.00
CA GLU A 81 8.34 -7.56 7.99
C GLU A 81 8.66 -6.06 7.95
N GLY A 82 8.73 -5.40 9.12
CA GLY A 82 9.03 -3.98 9.23
C GLY A 82 7.97 -3.01 8.71
N LEU A 83 6.80 -3.50 8.28
CA LEU A 83 5.67 -2.63 7.95
C LEU A 83 4.95 -2.17 9.23
N PRO A 84 4.36 -0.95 9.22
CA PRO A 84 3.60 -0.44 10.36
C PRO A 84 2.48 -1.41 10.76
N ARG A 85 2.36 -1.66 12.06
CA ARG A 85 1.26 -2.42 12.63
C ARG A 85 0.21 -1.47 13.19
N TYR A 86 -1.05 -1.88 13.12
CA TYR A 86 -2.14 -1.13 13.74
C TYR A 86 -2.18 -1.44 15.23
N GLU A 87 -1.74 -0.49 16.04
CA GLU A 87 -1.91 -0.49 17.50
C GLU A 87 -3.02 0.51 17.81
N ASN A 88 -4.04 0.08 18.57
CA ASN A 88 -5.21 0.91 18.93
C ASN A 88 -4.83 2.11 19.81
#